data_AF-A0A8J5PEJ8-F1
#
_entry.id   AF-A0A8J5PEJ8-F1
#
_cell.length_a   1.000
_cell.length_b   1.000
_cell.length_c   1.000
_cell.angle_alpha   90.00
_cell.angle_beta   90.00
_cell.angle_gamma   90.00
#
_symmetry.space_group_name_H-M   'P 1'
#
loop_
_entity.id
_entity.type
_entity.pdbx_description
1 polymer ?
#
loop_
_entity_poly.entity_id
_entity_poly.type
_entity_poly.pdbx_seq_one_letter_code
_entity_poly.pdbx_strand_id
1 'polypeptide(L)'
;MHIPTLFPSTLGLVSIVSAFPSRMSNPERLSRRLLLRKLDTNADEDSLRYQPALDFDKDSCYHTAAIDRDGVVNKGLTNHGPITRHCRDRDRLDNANIYTRKRCNNGWCAYMYEYYFETDRTRLPLSGHRHDWENVVVFVKDNTIQRVVASEHRTYLHKDKPLLQDGHPLIVYHKCFMSTHNLRFANDEDVKEVENDYGKWVIADLIGWDGFPTPEFKKRLSSHKFGKANFHLTDGQFAWSLEKAAGDAVPGFDCQKDGGKEYKNKDKDEKKDARKEKQREKLKEKDDEGEEYEDVNEDTGGEKENDTKKDKDEDK
;
A
#
# COMPACT_ATOMS: atom_id res chain seq x y z
N MET A 1 83.99 -42.28 -59.95
CA MET A 1 82.88 -41.34 -60.17
C MET A 1 82.40 -40.83 -58.82
N HIS A 2 82.37 -39.51 -58.63
CA HIS A 2 81.81 -38.84 -57.46
C HIS A 2 80.29 -39.04 -57.36
N ILE A 3 79.75 -38.97 -56.14
CA ILE A 3 78.72 -38.01 -55.69
C ILE A 3 78.49 -38.21 -54.16
N PRO A 4 78.42 -37.14 -53.34
CA PRO A 4 78.16 -37.19 -51.89
C PRO A 4 76.66 -37.05 -51.57
N THR A 5 76.22 -37.41 -50.36
CA THR A 5 74.87 -37.10 -49.81
C THR A 5 74.86 -37.42 -48.30
N LEU A 6 74.93 -36.40 -47.43
CA LEU A 6 73.84 -35.65 -46.78
C LEU A 6 73.16 -36.39 -45.60
N PHE A 7 73.37 -35.83 -44.39
CA PHE A 7 72.63 -36.09 -43.15
C PHE A 7 71.14 -35.75 -43.30
N PRO A 8 70.26 -36.27 -42.42
CA PRO A 8 69.73 -35.36 -41.41
C PRO A 8 69.52 -35.95 -40.01
N SER A 9 69.74 -35.05 -39.05
CA SER A 9 69.41 -35.11 -37.64
C SER A 9 67.89 -35.16 -37.42
N THR A 10 67.41 -36.10 -36.59
CA THR A 10 66.03 -36.11 -36.11
C THR A 10 65.90 -35.17 -34.92
N LEU A 11 65.31 -33.98 -35.13
CA LEU A 11 64.79 -33.12 -34.06
C LEU A 11 63.57 -33.79 -33.42
N GLY A 12 63.60 -33.91 -32.10
CA GLY A 12 62.45 -34.30 -31.28
C GLY A 12 61.39 -33.19 -31.24
N LEU A 13 60.14 -33.56 -31.51
CA LEU A 13 58.97 -32.71 -31.30
C LEU A 13 58.65 -32.66 -29.80
N VAL A 14 58.90 -31.51 -29.17
CA VAL A 14 58.34 -31.16 -27.86
C VAL A 14 56.94 -30.61 -28.09
N SER A 15 55.91 -31.41 -27.80
CA SER A 15 54.52 -30.93 -27.77
C SER A 15 54.31 -30.08 -26.52
N ILE A 16 54.31 -28.76 -26.69
CA ILE A 16 53.88 -27.82 -25.66
C ILE A 16 52.34 -27.88 -25.61
N VAL A 17 51.80 -28.58 -24.61
CA VAL A 17 50.38 -28.52 -24.27
C VAL A 17 50.13 -27.15 -23.66
N SER A 18 49.64 -26.20 -24.45
CA SER A 18 49.08 -24.95 -23.95
C SER A 18 47.75 -25.26 -23.27
N ALA A 19 47.80 -25.52 -21.96
CA ALA A 19 46.62 -25.51 -21.13
C ALA A 19 46.09 -24.07 -21.06
N PHE A 20 45.17 -23.73 -21.96
CA PHE A 20 44.33 -22.56 -21.78
C PHE A 20 43.46 -22.82 -20.56
N PRO A 21 43.55 -22.03 -19.47
CA PRO A 21 42.55 -22.11 -18.44
C PRO A 21 41.25 -21.61 -19.07
N SER A 22 40.36 -22.54 -19.43
CA SER A 22 38.96 -22.22 -19.66
C SER A 22 38.47 -21.60 -18.36
N ARG A 23 38.39 -20.26 -18.35
CA ARG A 23 37.73 -19.50 -17.30
C ARG A 23 36.28 -19.97 -17.31
N MET A 24 35.96 -20.95 -16.48
CA MET A 24 34.59 -21.28 -16.13
C MET A 24 34.04 -20.07 -15.37
N SER A 25 33.62 -19.04 -16.10
CA SER A 25 32.66 -18.08 -15.57
C SER A 25 31.38 -18.85 -15.37
N ASN A 26 31.19 -19.41 -14.18
CA ASN A 26 29.91 -19.98 -13.78
C ASN A 26 28.90 -18.82 -13.75
N PRO A 27 27.96 -18.69 -14.71
CA PRO A 27 26.99 -17.60 -14.72
C PRO A 27 25.87 -17.85 -13.72
N GLU A 28 25.87 -18.99 -13.02
CA GLU A 28 24.84 -19.37 -12.05
C GLU A 28 24.79 -18.51 -10.78
N ARG A 29 25.57 -17.42 -10.69
CA ARG A 29 25.49 -16.45 -9.59
C ARG A 29 24.92 -15.08 -9.99
N LEU A 30 24.27 -14.98 -11.15
CA LEU A 30 23.65 -13.74 -11.65
C LEU A 30 22.12 -13.67 -11.49
N SER A 31 21.56 -14.31 -10.46
CA SER A 31 20.21 -13.97 -10.00
C SER A 31 19.97 -14.27 -8.52
N ARG A 32 20.84 -13.77 -7.63
CA ARG A 32 20.24 -13.12 -6.45
C ARG A 32 19.50 -11.92 -7.03
N ARG A 33 18.21 -12.08 -7.33
CA ARG A 33 17.32 -10.96 -7.62
C ARG A 33 17.66 -9.89 -6.59
N LEU A 34 18.01 -8.70 -7.07
CA LEU A 34 18.48 -7.57 -6.28
C LEU A 34 17.61 -7.42 -5.04
N LEU A 35 18.05 -8.01 -3.92
CA LEU A 35 17.37 -7.86 -2.66
C LEU A 35 17.63 -6.43 -2.24
N LEU A 36 16.56 -5.66 -2.13
CA LEU A 36 16.65 -4.26 -1.80
C LEU A 36 17.33 -4.12 -0.44
N ARG A 37 18.31 -3.20 -0.34
CA ARG A 37 18.91 -2.87 0.94
C ARG A 37 17.93 -1.99 1.71
N LYS A 38 17.43 -2.48 2.83
CA LYS A 38 16.54 -1.70 3.70
C LYS A 38 17.16 -0.39 4.16
N LEU A 39 16.31 0.59 4.43
CA LEU A 39 16.66 1.81 5.16
C LEU A 39 16.87 1.49 6.64
N ASP A 40 17.72 2.26 7.30
CA ASP A 40 17.87 2.21 8.75
C ASP A 40 16.68 2.92 9.41
N THR A 41 16.25 2.48 10.60
CA THR A 41 15.15 3.10 11.34
C THR A 41 15.32 4.62 11.46
N ASN A 42 14.27 5.35 11.09
CA ASN A 42 14.17 6.80 11.26
C ASN A 42 12.70 7.18 11.49
N ALA A 43 12.25 7.02 12.73
CA ALA A 43 10.90 7.35 13.18
C ALA A 43 10.95 7.93 14.59
N ASP A 44 9.92 8.69 14.96
CA ASP A 44 9.82 9.25 16.32
C ASP A 44 9.53 8.17 17.37
N GLU A 45 9.81 8.49 18.64
CA GLU A 45 9.73 7.56 19.76
C GLU A 45 8.37 6.89 19.90
N ASP A 46 7.27 7.65 19.80
CA ASP A 46 5.94 7.08 19.94
C ASP A 46 5.57 6.19 18.76
N SER A 47 5.97 6.57 17.54
CA SER A 47 5.80 5.72 16.36
C SER A 47 6.52 4.37 16.52
N LEU A 48 7.69 4.34 17.15
CA LEU A 48 8.40 3.10 17.50
C LEU A 48 7.68 2.34 18.62
N ARG A 49 7.28 3.03 19.68
CA ARG A 49 6.64 2.46 20.87
C ARG A 49 5.36 1.69 20.54
N TYR A 50 4.56 2.20 19.61
CA TYR A 50 3.26 1.61 19.26
C TYR A 50 3.28 0.76 17.98
N GLN A 51 4.48 0.48 17.44
CA GLN A 51 4.63 -0.32 16.22
C GLN A 51 4.05 -1.72 16.40
N PRO A 52 3.18 -2.22 15.50
CA PRO A 52 2.72 -3.60 15.58
C PRO A 52 3.87 -4.60 15.35
N ALA A 53 3.82 -5.72 16.05
CA ALA A 53 4.70 -6.85 15.83
C ALA A 53 3.95 -7.92 15.01
N LEU A 54 4.59 -8.39 13.94
CA LEU A 54 3.95 -9.27 12.96
C LEU A 54 4.40 -10.72 13.08
N ASP A 55 3.45 -11.62 12.85
CA ASP A 55 3.72 -12.98 12.40
C ASP A 55 3.10 -13.23 11.02
N PHE A 56 3.47 -14.35 10.40
CA PHE A 56 3.12 -14.71 9.04
C PHE A 56 2.73 -16.19 9.00
N ASP A 57 1.46 -16.50 8.76
CA ASP A 57 1.00 -17.88 8.56
C ASP A 57 1.83 -18.55 7.45
N LYS A 58 2.04 -19.86 7.51
CA LYS A 58 2.87 -20.63 6.56
C LYS A 58 2.49 -20.45 5.08
N ASP A 59 1.28 -19.99 4.79
CA ASP A 59 0.79 -19.72 3.45
C ASP A 59 0.90 -18.26 2.99
N SER A 60 1.60 -17.39 3.73
CA SER A 60 1.82 -15.99 3.38
C SER A 60 3.28 -15.64 3.02
N CYS A 61 3.44 -14.57 2.24
CA CYS A 61 4.73 -13.95 1.96
C CYS A 61 5.22 -13.11 3.15
N TYR A 62 6.53 -12.92 3.26
CA TYR A 62 7.11 -11.95 4.18
C TYR A 62 7.04 -10.55 3.59
N HIS A 63 6.84 -9.55 4.46
CA HIS A 63 7.02 -8.16 4.10
C HIS A 63 8.50 -7.85 3.87
N THR A 64 8.78 -6.85 3.03
CA THR A 64 10.15 -6.41 2.72
C THR A 64 10.20 -4.91 2.41
N ALA A 65 11.38 -4.34 2.20
CA ALA A 65 11.50 -2.95 1.79
C ALA A 65 10.86 -2.69 0.41
N ALA A 66 10.04 -1.64 0.34
CA ALA A 66 9.44 -1.17 -0.91
C ALA A 66 10.38 -0.30 -1.74
N ILE A 67 11.43 0.26 -1.13
CA ILE A 67 12.44 1.10 -1.77
C ILE A 67 13.77 0.91 -1.05
N ASP A 68 14.89 0.84 -1.79
CA ASP A 68 16.22 0.67 -1.21
C ASP A 68 16.92 2.00 -0.91
N ARG A 69 18.09 1.92 -0.27
CA ARG A 69 18.97 3.07 0.03
C ARG A 69 19.36 3.90 -1.19
N ASP A 70 19.36 3.32 -2.39
CA ASP A 70 19.70 4.01 -3.65
C ASP A 70 18.45 4.63 -4.32
N GLY A 71 17.27 4.48 -3.70
CA GLY A 71 16.00 4.99 -4.19
C GLY A 71 15.40 4.13 -5.31
N VAL A 72 15.81 2.87 -5.44
CA VAL A 72 15.22 1.90 -6.37
C VAL A 72 13.99 1.29 -5.72
N VAL A 73 12.82 1.50 -6.35
CA VAL A 73 11.55 0.93 -5.89
C VAL A 73 11.47 -0.56 -6.25
N ASN A 74 10.94 -1.36 -5.32
CA ASN A 74 10.80 -2.80 -5.47
C ASN A 74 9.88 -3.13 -6.65
N LYS A 75 10.39 -3.92 -7.60
CA LYS A 75 9.67 -4.34 -8.81
C LYS A 75 8.61 -5.42 -8.54
N GLY A 76 8.51 -5.89 -7.31
CA GLY A 76 7.60 -6.95 -6.89
C GLY A 76 7.90 -8.29 -7.56
N LEU A 77 7.07 -9.28 -7.24
CA LEU A 77 7.11 -10.61 -7.82
C LEU A 77 5.91 -10.83 -8.73
N THR A 78 6.07 -11.78 -9.65
CA THR A 78 4.91 -12.26 -10.43
C THR A 78 3.89 -12.91 -9.50
N ASN A 79 2.61 -12.73 -9.84
CA ASN A 79 1.47 -13.39 -9.21
C ASN A 79 1.28 -14.85 -9.67
N HIS A 80 2.25 -15.41 -10.42
CA HIS A 80 2.21 -16.80 -10.89
C HIS A 80 2.96 -17.75 -9.95
N GLY A 81 2.49 -18.99 -9.91
CA GLY A 81 3.11 -20.08 -9.16
C GLY A 81 2.55 -20.24 -7.74
N PRO A 82 3.18 -21.12 -6.94
CA PRO A 82 2.79 -21.38 -5.56
C PRO A 82 2.73 -20.12 -4.71
N ILE A 83 1.85 -20.13 -3.71
CA ILE A 83 1.46 -18.94 -2.93
C ILE A 83 2.67 -18.24 -2.29
N THR A 84 3.59 -18.99 -1.67
CA THR A 84 4.78 -18.47 -1.00
C THR A 84 6.06 -18.48 -1.85
N ARG A 85 5.97 -18.83 -3.14
CA ARG A 85 7.16 -19.02 -3.97
C ARG A 85 7.99 -17.74 -4.08
N HIS A 86 9.26 -17.83 -3.69
CA HIS A 86 10.24 -16.75 -3.75
C HIS A 86 9.84 -15.50 -2.95
N CYS A 87 9.00 -15.60 -1.92
CA CYS A 87 8.62 -14.45 -1.10
C CYS A 87 8.63 -14.74 0.41
N ARG A 88 9.00 -15.95 0.81
CA ARG A 88 9.06 -16.38 2.21
C ARG A 88 10.48 -16.81 2.61
N ASP A 89 11.51 -16.42 1.85
CA ASP A 89 12.87 -16.67 2.32
C ASP A 89 13.25 -15.62 3.36
N ARG A 90 13.99 -16.03 4.40
CA ARG A 90 14.45 -15.20 5.53
C ARG A 90 15.01 -13.83 5.15
N ASP A 91 15.68 -13.73 3.99
CA ASP A 91 16.33 -12.51 3.53
C ASP A 91 15.34 -11.34 3.29
N ARG A 92 14.05 -11.63 3.06
CA ARG A 92 12.98 -10.61 3.00
C ARG A 92 12.79 -9.93 4.35
N LEU A 93 12.76 -10.71 5.43
CA LEU A 93 12.67 -10.20 6.80
C LEU A 93 13.97 -9.47 7.20
N ASP A 94 15.14 -9.96 6.77
CA ASP A 94 16.43 -9.30 7.05
C ASP A 94 16.47 -7.90 6.42
N ASN A 95 15.75 -7.70 5.31
CA ASN A 95 15.67 -6.47 4.52
C ASN A 95 14.28 -5.83 4.55
N ALA A 96 13.52 -6.05 5.62
CA ALA A 96 12.22 -5.43 5.79
C ALA A 96 12.32 -3.98 6.26
N ASN A 97 11.44 -3.13 5.72
CA ASN A 97 11.09 -1.85 6.28
C ASN A 97 9.59 -1.79 6.53
N ILE A 98 9.20 -1.02 7.54
CA ILE A 98 7.82 -0.61 7.79
C ILE A 98 7.78 0.90 7.61
N TYR A 99 6.69 1.41 7.06
CA TYR A 99 6.53 2.85 6.83
C TYR A 99 5.41 3.36 7.73
N THR A 100 5.59 4.52 8.36
CA THR A 100 4.56 5.07 9.26
C THR A 100 4.25 6.52 8.99
N ARG A 101 2.99 6.89 9.19
CA ARG A 101 2.56 8.27 9.28
C ARG A 101 1.59 8.40 10.44
N LYS A 102 1.78 9.46 11.23
CA LYS A 102 0.90 9.76 12.36
C LYS A 102 0.06 11.00 12.12
N ARG A 103 -1.03 11.10 12.88
CA ARG A 103 -1.86 12.30 13.01
C ARG A 103 -2.33 12.42 14.46
N CYS A 104 -2.08 13.57 15.08
CA CYS A 104 -2.43 13.82 16.47
C CYS A 104 -3.30 15.08 16.60
N ASN A 105 -4.47 14.96 17.24
CA ASN A 105 -5.34 16.07 17.58
C ASN A 105 -6.35 15.66 18.67
N ASN A 106 -6.83 16.63 19.44
CA ASN A 106 -7.90 16.44 20.43
C ASN A 106 -7.64 15.30 21.44
N GLY A 107 -6.39 15.18 21.90
CA GLY A 107 -5.93 14.16 22.86
C GLY A 107 -5.71 12.77 22.24
N TRP A 108 -6.01 12.59 20.96
CA TRP A 108 -5.78 11.36 20.21
C TRP A 108 -4.54 11.45 19.34
N CYS A 109 -3.88 10.31 19.15
CA CYS A 109 -2.91 10.09 18.10
C CYS A 109 -3.28 8.81 17.34
N ALA A 110 -3.29 8.87 16.02
CA ALA A 110 -3.41 7.71 15.15
C ALA A 110 -2.06 7.49 14.45
N TYR A 111 -1.51 6.28 14.58
CA TYR A 111 -0.27 5.86 13.92
C TYR A 111 -0.63 4.79 12.88
N MET A 112 -0.47 5.10 11.59
CA MET A 112 -0.70 4.15 10.50
C MET A 112 0.63 3.56 10.07
N TYR A 113 0.74 2.23 10.17
CA TYR A 113 1.90 1.45 9.78
C TYR A 113 1.58 0.69 8.50
N GLU A 114 2.38 0.84 7.46
CA GLU A 114 2.21 0.17 6.18
C GLU A 114 3.31 -0.86 5.92
N TYR A 115 2.88 -2.01 5.44
CA TYR A 115 3.70 -3.20 5.16
C TYR A 115 3.62 -3.51 3.67
N TYR A 116 4.78 -3.61 3.04
CA TYR A 116 4.87 -3.95 1.62
C TYR A 116 5.19 -5.43 1.43
N PHE A 117 4.42 -6.08 0.55
CA PHE A 117 4.71 -7.42 0.08
C PHE A 117 4.95 -7.40 -1.43
N GLU A 118 5.87 -8.23 -1.90
CA GLU A 118 6.26 -8.20 -3.31
C GLU A 118 5.14 -8.70 -4.24
N THR A 119 4.21 -9.49 -3.72
CA THR A 119 3.06 -10.06 -4.43
C THR A 119 2.00 -10.52 -3.45
N ASP A 120 0.76 -10.53 -3.91
CA ASP A 120 -0.34 -11.18 -3.24
C ASP A 120 -0.99 -12.19 -4.21
N ARG A 121 -0.89 -13.46 -3.85
CA ARG A 121 -1.33 -14.60 -4.70
C ARG A 121 -2.53 -15.26 -4.09
N THR A 122 -3.43 -15.75 -4.94
CA THR A 122 -4.49 -16.67 -4.52
C THR A 122 -4.07 -18.13 -4.70
N ARG A 123 -4.85 -19.08 -4.18
CA ARG A 123 -4.63 -20.51 -4.42
C ARG A 123 -4.93 -20.92 -5.88
N LEU A 124 -5.59 -20.05 -6.65
CA LEU A 124 -5.88 -20.27 -8.06
C LEU A 124 -4.71 -19.80 -8.94
N PRO A 125 -4.32 -20.60 -9.96
CA PRO A 125 -3.28 -20.19 -10.90
C PRO A 125 -3.68 -18.90 -11.62
N LEU A 126 -2.70 -17.99 -11.79
CA LEU A 126 -2.86 -16.69 -12.45
C LEU A 126 -3.78 -15.68 -11.74
N SER A 127 -4.19 -15.93 -10.49
CA SER A 127 -5.07 -15.05 -9.73
C SER A 127 -4.34 -14.40 -8.54
N GLY A 128 -4.56 -13.09 -8.37
CA GLY A 128 -3.85 -12.22 -7.43
C GLY A 128 -3.24 -10.99 -8.14
N HIS A 129 -2.27 -10.34 -7.50
CA HIS A 129 -1.53 -9.22 -8.08
C HIS A 129 -0.06 -9.16 -7.64
N ARG A 130 0.73 -8.52 -8.50
CA ARG A 130 2.06 -8.03 -8.15
C ARG A 130 1.89 -6.87 -7.18
N HIS A 131 2.77 -6.82 -6.18
CA HIS A 131 2.72 -5.90 -5.05
C HIS A 131 1.53 -6.15 -4.14
N ASP A 132 1.71 -5.88 -2.87
CA ASP A 132 0.65 -5.73 -1.90
C ASP A 132 1.06 -4.68 -0.87
N TRP A 133 0.06 -3.98 -0.34
CA TRP A 133 0.22 -3.00 0.71
C TRP A 133 -0.91 -3.19 1.70
N GLU A 134 -0.55 -3.52 2.93
CA GLU A 134 -1.48 -3.65 4.04
C GLU A 134 -1.09 -2.67 5.13
N ASN A 135 -2.05 -2.22 5.93
CA ASN A 135 -1.81 -1.28 7.00
C ASN A 135 -2.50 -1.63 8.32
N VAL A 136 -1.89 -1.15 9.40
CA VAL A 136 -2.44 -1.20 10.75
C VAL A 136 -2.47 0.20 11.30
N VAL A 137 -3.62 0.64 11.80
CA VAL A 137 -3.79 1.92 12.49
C VAL A 137 -3.92 1.68 13.99
N VAL A 138 -3.01 2.27 14.77
CA VAL A 138 -3.04 2.23 16.24
C VAL A 138 -3.54 3.58 16.75
N PHE A 139 -4.70 3.58 17.40
CA PHE A 139 -5.28 4.76 18.03
C PHE A 139 -4.91 4.79 19.50
N VAL A 140 -4.21 5.85 19.89
CA VAL A 140 -3.67 6.09 21.23
C VAL A 140 -4.34 7.31 21.83
N LYS A 141 -4.70 7.22 23.10
CA LYS A 141 -5.17 8.33 23.91
C LYS A 141 -4.50 8.25 25.27
N ASP A 142 -4.00 9.38 25.77
CA ASP A 142 -3.34 9.45 27.08
C ASP A 142 -2.23 8.39 27.23
N ASN A 143 -1.39 8.26 26.19
CA ASN A 143 -0.31 7.28 26.07
C ASN A 143 -0.72 5.80 26.21
N THR A 144 -2.01 5.49 26.01
CA THR A 144 -2.55 4.13 26.07
C THR A 144 -3.19 3.77 24.73
N ILE A 145 -2.86 2.58 24.20
CA ILE A 145 -3.53 2.03 23.02
C ILE A 145 -5.00 1.76 23.37
N GLN A 146 -5.90 2.49 22.71
CA GLN A 146 -7.34 2.34 22.91
C GLN A 146 -7.93 1.36 21.91
N ARG A 147 -7.44 1.41 20.66
CA ARG A 147 -7.94 0.60 19.55
C ARG A 147 -6.84 0.34 18.53
N VAL A 148 -6.86 -0.84 17.96
CA VAL A 148 -6.04 -1.19 16.79
C VAL A 148 -6.97 -1.63 15.68
N VAL A 149 -6.61 -1.25 14.46
CA VAL A 149 -7.40 -1.49 13.27
C VAL A 149 -6.46 -2.04 12.19
N ALA A 150 -6.78 -3.18 11.60
CA ALA A 150 -5.97 -3.82 10.57
C ALA A 150 -6.73 -3.84 9.24
N SER A 151 -6.04 -3.59 8.13
CA SER A 151 -6.65 -3.65 6.80
C SER A 151 -7.04 -5.09 6.43
N GLU A 152 -8.21 -5.19 5.82
CA GLU A 152 -8.68 -6.42 5.19
C GLU A 152 -9.22 -6.05 3.81
N HIS A 153 -8.37 -6.17 2.80
CA HIS A 153 -8.72 -5.80 1.43
C HIS A 153 -9.18 -4.34 1.29
N ARG A 154 -10.51 -4.11 1.24
CA ARG A 154 -11.12 -2.77 1.10
C ARG A 154 -11.82 -2.29 2.38
N THR A 155 -11.72 -3.08 3.44
CA THR A 155 -12.35 -2.86 4.74
C THR A 155 -11.28 -2.86 5.83
N TYR A 156 -11.74 -2.70 7.06
CA TYR A 156 -10.90 -2.67 8.25
C TYR A 156 -11.49 -3.58 9.32
N LEU A 157 -10.63 -4.37 9.95
CA LEU A 157 -10.94 -5.17 11.13
C LEU A 157 -10.55 -4.37 12.37
N HIS A 158 -11.47 -4.24 13.32
CA HIS A 158 -11.26 -3.43 14.51
C HIS A 158 -11.13 -4.32 15.75
N LYS A 159 -10.20 -4.00 16.64
CA LYS A 159 -10.09 -4.65 17.95
C LYS A 159 -9.70 -3.65 19.02
N ASP A 160 -10.53 -3.60 20.05
CA ASP A 160 -10.23 -2.91 21.30
C ASP A 160 -9.44 -3.88 22.18
N LYS A 161 -8.38 -3.40 22.82
CA LYS A 161 -7.50 -4.22 23.67
C LYS A 161 -6.99 -5.50 22.95
N PRO A 162 -6.26 -5.37 21.82
CA PRO A 162 -5.63 -6.53 21.20
C PRO A 162 -4.59 -7.17 22.13
N LEU A 163 -4.15 -8.39 21.80
CA LEU A 163 -2.98 -8.97 22.44
C LEU A 163 -1.76 -8.09 22.18
N LEU A 164 -0.99 -7.84 23.23
CA LEU A 164 0.24 -7.06 23.18
C LEU A 164 1.40 -7.93 23.63
N GLN A 165 2.55 -7.79 22.99
CA GLN A 165 3.83 -8.26 23.51
C GLN A 165 4.78 -7.08 23.61
N ASP A 166 5.31 -6.83 24.81
CA ASP A 166 6.23 -5.71 25.07
C ASP A 166 5.67 -4.33 24.63
N GLY A 167 4.35 -4.16 24.68
CA GLY A 167 3.66 -2.92 24.25
C GLY A 167 3.26 -2.88 22.77
N HIS A 168 3.67 -3.87 21.98
CA HIS A 168 3.39 -3.95 20.54
C HIS A 168 2.13 -4.77 20.24
N PRO A 169 1.15 -4.24 19.49
CA PRO A 169 0.00 -5.01 19.02
C PRO A 169 0.41 -6.19 18.15
N LEU A 170 -0.16 -7.36 18.41
CA LEU A 170 0.15 -8.59 17.69
C LEU A 170 -0.80 -8.78 16.50
N ILE A 171 -0.22 -8.81 15.30
CA ILE A 171 -0.92 -8.89 14.01
C ILE A 171 -0.35 -10.04 13.19
N VAL A 172 -1.21 -10.78 12.49
CA VAL A 172 -0.79 -11.87 11.62
C VAL A 172 -1.18 -11.56 10.19
N TYR A 173 -0.23 -11.66 9.26
CA TYR A 173 -0.52 -11.63 7.83
C TYR A 173 -0.76 -13.04 7.32
N HIS A 174 -1.95 -13.27 6.79
CA HIS A 174 -2.39 -14.62 6.45
C HIS A 174 -3.12 -14.66 5.12
N LYS A 175 -3.33 -15.88 4.66
CA LYS A 175 -4.20 -16.14 3.53
C LYS A 175 -5.66 -16.27 3.97
N CYS A 176 -6.55 -15.44 3.42
CA CYS A 176 -7.98 -15.72 3.46
C CYS A 176 -8.33 -16.83 2.45
N PHE A 177 -9.11 -17.83 2.88
CA PHE A 177 -9.31 -19.12 2.20
C PHE A 177 -9.58 -19.01 0.68
N MET A 178 -10.59 -18.22 0.27
CA MET A 178 -10.97 -18.02 -1.14
C MET A 178 -10.52 -16.67 -1.72
N SER A 179 -9.96 -15.78 -0.90
CA SER A 179 -9.62 -14.42 -1.31
C SER A 179 -8.12 -14.26 -1.52
N THR A 180 -7.64 -13.02 -1.58
CA THR A 180 -6.24 -12.59 -1.44
C THR A 180 -5.78 -12.64 0.02
N HIS A 181 -4.56 -12.21 0.33
CA HIS A 181 -4.11 -12.08 1.72
C HIS A 181 -4.76 -10.88 2.43
N ASN A 182 -4.72 -10.91 3.75
CA ASN A 182 -5.21 -9.86 4.64
C ASN A 182 -4.48 -9.95 5.99
N LEU A 183 -4.65 -8.91 6.81
CA LEU A 183 -4.20 -8.92 8.20
C LEU A 183 -5.33 -9.41 9.11
N ARG A 184 -4.96 -10.12 10.18
CA ARG A 184 -5.84 -10.48 11.29
C ARG A 184 -5.17 -10.17 12.62
N PHE A 185 -5.97 -10.05 13.68
CA PHE A 185 -5.43 -10.00 15.03
C PHE A 185 -4.96 -11.38 15.47
N ALA A 186 -3.84 -11.41 16.20
CA ALA A 186 -3.37 -12.64 16.82
C ALA A 186 -4.36 -13.21 17.84
N ASN A 187 -4.30 -14.52 18.02
CA ASN A 187 -4.98 -15.28 19.06
C ASN A 187 -3.94 -16.01 19.95
N ASP A 188 -4.40 -16.76 20.94
CA ASP A 188 -3.52 -17.45 21.90
C ASP A 188 -2.69 -18.59 21.28
N GLU A 189 -3.09 -19.12 20.12
CA GLU A 189 -2.33 -20.14 19.39
C GLU A 189 -1.14 -19.51 18.68
N ASP A 190 -1.33 -18.35 18.02
CA ASP A 190 -0.24 -17.61 17.38
C ASP A 190 0.84 -17.18 18.39
N VAL A 191 0.43 -16.84 19.62
CA VAL A 191 1.36 -16.49 20.71
C VAL A 191 2.18 -17.70 21.16
N LYS A 192 1.61 -18.91 21.11
CA LYS A 192 2.31 -20.15 21.48
C LYS A 192 3.23 -20.64 20.38
N GLU A 193 2.82 -20.51 19.12
CA GLU A 193 3.56 -20.99 17.96
C GLU A 193 3.62 -19.91 16.88
N VAL A 194 4.73 -19.18 16.87
CA VAL A 194 5.06 -18.22 15.81
C VAL A 194 5.55 -18.98 14.58
N GLU A 195 4.98 -18.71 13.41
CA GLU A 195 5.16 -19.51 12.19
C GLU A 195 6.26 -19.00 11.23
N ASN A 196 6.78 -17.80 11.44
CA ASN A 196 7.83 -17.24 10.58
C ASN A 196 9.25 -17.81 10.85
N ASP A 197 10.15 -17.61 9.88
CA ASP A 197 11.53 -18.13 9.87
C ASP A 197 12.40 -17.66 11.06
N TYR A 198 12.02 -16.60 11.77
CA TYR A 198 12.72 -16.16 12.97
C TYR A 198 12.25 -16.89 14.23
N GLY A 199 11.09 -17.54 14.22
CA GLY A 199 10.49 -18.15 15.41
C GLY A 199 10.14 -17.12 16.50
N LYS A 200 9.93 -15.86 16.13
CA LYS A 200 9.56 -14.75 17.03
C LYS A 200 8.78 -13.68 16.27
N TRP A 201 7.98 -12.90 17.00
CA TRP A 201 7.28 -11.73 16.45
C TRP A 201 8.27 -10.75 15.80
N VAL A 202 7.93 -10.27 14.61
CA VAL A 202 8.80 -9.43 13.78
C VAL A 202 8.45 -7.97 13.96
N ILE A 203 9.44 -7.19 14.40
CA ILE A 203 9.44 -5.73 14.38
C ILE A 203 10.62 -5.32 13.48
N ALA A 204 10.33 -4.77 12.31
CA ALA A 204 11.33 -4.35 11.33
C ALA A 204 11.67 -2.86 11.44
N ASP A 205 12.71 -2.42 10.74
CA ASP A 205 13.14 -1.01 10.74
C ASP A 205 12.04 -0.08 10.27
N LEU A 206 11.73 0.93 11.08
CA LEU A 206 10.57 1.81 10.89
C LEU A 206 10.99 3.16 10.29
N ILE A 207 10.35 3.54 9.19
CA ILE A 207 10.59 4.80 8.48
C ILE A 207 9.35 5.69 8.65
N GLY A 208 9.51 6.76 9.43
CA GLY A 208 8.48 7.79 9.59
C GLY A 208 8.30 8.62 8.32
N TRP A 209 7.09 9.13 8.10
CA TRP A 209 6.76 9.99 6.96
C TRP A 209 7.66 11.22 6.84
N ASP A 210 8.11 11.73 7.97
CA ASP A 210 9.05 12.86 8.05
C ASP A 210 10.50 12.41 8.29
N GLY A 211 10.74 11.10 8.40
CA GLY A 211 12.04 10.45 8.52
C GLY A 211 12.58 9.88 7.19
N PHE A 212 11.92 10.13 6.06
CA PHE A 212 12.51 9.79 4.76
C PHE A 212 13.77 10.62 4.48
N PRO A 213 14.81 10.05 3.82
CA PRO A 213 16.10 10.72 3.66
C PRO A 213 16.02 12.12 3.03
N THR A 214 15.19 12.28 1.98
CA THR A 214 14.92 13.58 1.35
C THR A 214 13.46 13.66 0.88
N PRO A 215 12.91 14.86 0.63
CA PRO A 215 11.60 15.02 0.00
C PRO A 215 11.47 14.30 -1.35
N GLU A 216 12.51 14.31 -2.18
CA GLU A 216 12.55 13.61 -3.47
C GLU A 216 12.52 12.10 -3.28
N PHE A 217 13.25 11.58 -2.29
CA PHE A 217 13.24 10.17 -1.94
C PHE A 217 11.84 9.73 -1.51
N LYS A 218 11.20 10.49 -0.60
CA LYS A 218 9.80 10.25 -0.20
C LYS A 218 8.88 10.24 -1.41
N LYS A 219 9.01 11.24 -2.28
CA LYS A 219 8.21 11.38 -3.51
C LYS A 219 8.39 10.20 -4.46
N ARG A 220 9.59 9.63 -4.59
CA ARG A 220 9.83 8.44 -5.44
C ARG A 220 8.96 7.27 -5.01
N LEU A 221 8.94 6.95 -3.72
CA LEU A 221 8.08 5.89 -3.19
C LEU A 221 6.60 6.28 -3.30
N SER A 222 6.24 7.48 -2.81
CA SER A 222 4.85 7.88 -2.62
C SER A 222 4.09 8.12 -3.94
N SER A 223 4.81 8.40 -5.03
CA SER A 223 4.25 8.58 -6.37
C SER A 223 4.27 7.31 -7.23
N HIS A 224 4.97 6.26 -6.78
CA HIS A 224 5.10 5.02 -7.55
C HIS A 224 3.76 4.31 -7.72
N LYS A 225 3.57 3.68 -8.88
CA LYS A 225 2.34 2.97 -9.22
C LYS A 225 2.52 1.48 -8.95
N PHE A 226 1.99 1.01 -7.82
CA PHE A 226 2.03 -0.41 -7.42
C PHE A 226 0.91 -1.27 -8.04
N GLY A 227 0.41 -0.87 -9.21
CA GLY A 227 -0.66 -1.60 -9.90
C GLY A 227 -1.98 -1.61 -9.11
N LYS A 228 -2.36 -2.77 -8.58
CA LYS A 228 -3.60 -2.94 -7.80
C LYS A 228 -3.43 -2.58 -6.32
N ALA A 229 -2.21 -2.60 -5.80
CA ALA A 229 -1.91 -2.24 -4.42
C ALA A 229 -1.81 -0.72 -4.27
N ASN A 230 -2.23 -0.19 -3.11
CA ASN A 230 -2.25 1.24 -2.83
C ASN A 230 -1.40 1.52 -1.59
N PHE A 231 -0.56 2.56 -1.67
CA PHE A 231 0.22 3.02 -0.52
C PHE A 231 -0.54 4.14 0.19
N HIS A 232 -1.02 3.89 1.42
CA HIS A 232 -1.99 4.78 2.06
C HIS A 232 -1.37 5.94 2.84
N LEU A 233 -0.05 6.05 2.93
CA LEU A 233 0.57 7.18 3.65
C LEU A 233 0.55 8.50 2.85
N THR A 234 0.15 8.48 1.58
CA THR A 234 -0.04 9.71 0.79
C THR A 234 -1.17 10.57 1.34
N ASP A 235 -1.08 11.88 1.21
CA ASP A 235 -1.98 12.85 1.86
C ASP A 235 -3.48 12.52 1.77
N GLY A 236 -3.99 12.30 0.54
CA GLY A 236 -5.39 11.97 0.32
C GLY A 236 -5.77 10.58 0.80
N GLN A 237 -4.91 9.58 0.59
CA GLN A 237 -5.18 8.21 1.03
C GLN A 237 -5.11 8.08 2.54
N PHE A 238 -4.19 8.79 3.18
CA PHE A 238 -3.97 8.75 4.62
C PHE A 238 -5.20 9.27 5.35
N ALA A 239 -5.69 10.43 4.95
CA ALA A 239 -6.87 11.02 5.55
C ALA A 239 -8.13 10.16 5.32
N TRP A 240 -8.30 9.61 4.11
CA TRP A 240 -9.42 8.70 3.81
C TRP A 240 -9.34 7.39 4.62
N SER A 241 -8.14 6.84 4.78
CA SER A 241 -7.92 5.57 5.48
C SER A 241 -8.13 5.74 6.98
N LEU A 242 -7.68 6.86 7.56
CA LEU A 242 -7.99 7.19 8.94
C LEU A 242 -9.49 7.35 9.17
N GLU A 243 -10.23 7.99 8.26
CA GLU A 243 -11.69 8.13 8.38
C GLU A 243 -12.37 6.75 8.43
N LYS A 244 -11.92 5.82 7.58
CA LYS A 244 -12.41 4.44 7.57
C LYS A 244 -12.01 3.64 8.81
N ALA A 245 -10.77 3.79 9.26
CA ALA A 245 -10.26 3.07 10.42
C ALA A 245 -10.85 3.61 11.74
N ALA A 246 -11.08 4.92 11.82
CA ALA A 246 -11.61 5.56 13.01
C ALA A 246 -13.09 5.18 13.26
N GLY A 247 -13.92 5.32 12.23
CA GLY A 247 -15.38 5.25 12.40
C GLY A 247 -15.87 6.19 13.52
N ASP A 248 -16.92 5.77 14.23
CA ASP A 248 -17.49 6.55 15.33
C ASP A 248 -16.77 6.35 16.67
N ALA A 249 -15.72 5.54 16.68
CA ALA A 249 -15.18 4.97 17.89
C ALA A 249 -13.97 5.78 18.45
N VAL A 250 -13.60 6.87 17.78
CA VAL A 250 -12.52 7.80 18.14
C VAL A 250 -13.09 9.22 18.23
N PRO A 251 -13.95 9.50 19.23
CA PRO A 251 -14.72 10.74 19.28
C PRO A 251 -13.80 11.97 19.35
N GLY A 252 -14.10 12.94 18.50
CA GLY A 252 -13.35 14.20 18.39
C GLY A 252 -12.07 14.11 17.56
N PHE A 253 -11.65 12.93 17.08
CA PHE A 253 -10.48 12.83 16.21
C PHE A 253 -10.78 13.36 14.80
N ASP A 254 -10.04 14.39 14.36
CA ASP A 254 -10.15 14.96 13.02
C ASP A 254 -9.18 14.22 12.08
N CYS A 255 -9.71 13.42 11.15
CA CYS A 255 -8.90 12.65 10.21
C CYS A 255 -8.26 13.50 9.10
N GLN A 256 -8.53 14.80 9.03
CA GLN A 256 -7.88 15.70 8.08
C GLN A 256 -6.78 16.50 8.77
N LYS A 257 -6.93 16.93 10.02
CA LYS A 257 -6.01 17.90 10.66
C LYS A 257 -4.92 17.26 11.50
N ASP A 258 -3.71 17.80 11.43
CA ASP A 258 -2.59 17.40 12.29
C ASP A 258 -2.14 18.60 13.14
N GLY A 259 -2.15 18.44 14.47
CA GLY A 259 -2.17 19.59 15.38
C GLY A 259 -3.38 20.50 15.14
N GLY A 260 -3.61 21.49 16.01
CA GLY A 260 -4.78 22.37 15.94
C GLY A 260 -4.87 23.32 14.71
N LYS A 261 -4.21 23.03 13.58
CA LYS A 261 -4.31 23.83 12.34
C LYS A 261 -4.65 22.97 11.12
N GLU A 262 -5.42 23.57 10.23
CA GLU A 262 -6.08 22.95 9.09
C GLU A 262 -5.09 22.37 8.06
N TYR A 263 -5.18 21.07 7.79
CA TYR A 263 -4.52 20.45 6.65
C TYR A 263 -5.39 20.66 5.40
N LYS A 264 -4.90 21.45 4.43
CA LYS A 264 -5.57 21.65 3.15
C LYS A 264 -5.18 20.56 2.16
N ASN A 265 -6.09 19.63 1.90
CA ASN A 265 -5.92 18.56 0.93
C ASN A 265 -6.21 19.09 -0.48
N LYS A 266 -5.21 19.72 -1.11
CA LYS A 266 -5.33 20.34 -2.43
C LYS A 266 -5.91 19.39 -3.49
N ASP A 267 -5.53 18.11 -3.49
CA ASP A 267 -6.03 17.13 -4.46
C ASP A 267 -7.53 16.82 -4.30
N LYS A 268 -8.04 16.82 -3.05
CA LYS A 268 -9.46 16.60 -2.76
C LYS A 268 -10.28 17.85 -3.05
N ASP A 269 -9.73 19.02 -2.74
CA ASP A 269 -10.36 20.31 -3.02
C ASP A 269 -10.44 20.55 -4.53
N GLU A 270 -9.36 20.32 -5.28
CA GLU A 270 -9.35 20.40 -6.75
C GLU A 270 -10.32 19.40 -7.39
N LYS A 271 -10.40 18.16 -6.89
CA LYS A 271 -11.40 17.18 -7.38
C LYS A 271 -12.84 17.55 -7.02
N LYS A 272 -13.04 18.17 -5.85
CA LYS A 272 -14.35 18.63 -5.39
C LYS A 272 -14.82 19.83 -6.22
N ASP A 273 -13.92 20.75 -6.52
CA ASP A 273 -14.19 21.93 -7.34
C ASP A 273 -14.43 21.53 -8.79
N ALA A 274 -13.62 20.63 -9.36
CA ALA A 274 -13.86 20.07 -10.69
C ALA A 274 -15.20 19.29 -10.78
N ARG A 275 -15.62 18.61 -9.71
CA ARG A 275 -16.92 17.92 -9.66
C ARG A 275 -18.09 18.91 -9.58
N LYS A 276 -17.94 20.00 -8.83
CA LYS A 276 -18.92 21.08 -8.75
C LYS A 276 -19.05 21.82 -10.09
N GLU A 277 -17.94 22.06 -10.76
CA GLU A 277 -17.91 22.70 -12.08
C GLU A 277 -18.66 21.85 -13.12
N LYS A 278 -18.35 20.56 -13.20
CA LYS A 278 -19.10 19.61 -14.06
C LYS A 278 -20.59 19.50 -13.72
N GLN A 279 -20.97 19.66 -12.46
CA GLN A 279 -22.39 19.71 -12.07
C GLN A 279 -23.07 21.02 -12.51
N ARG A 280 -22.36 22.15 -12.46
CA ARG A 280 -22.86 23.44 -12.94
C ARG A 280 -23.01 23.46 -14.46
N GLU A 281 -22.05 22.88 -15.19
CA GLU A 281 -22.15 22.73 -16.65
C GLU A 281 -23.36 21.88 -17.04
N LYS A 282 -23.55 20.73 -16.38
CA LYS A 282 -24.73 19.87 -16.62
C LYS A 282 -26.08 20.49 -16.25
N LEU A 283 -26.10 21.45 -15.33
CA LEU A 283 -27.33 22.18 -15.00
C LEU A 283 -27.63 23.22 -16.09
N LYS A 284 -26.61 23.93 -16.58
CA LYS A 284 -26.75 24.86 -17.69
C LYS A 284 -27.17 24.19 -18.99
N GLU A 285 -26.59 23.04 -19.32
CA GLU A 285 -27.01 22.25 -20.49
C GLU A 285 -28.49 21.80 -20.40
N LYS A 286 -28.99 21.55 -19.19
CA LYS A 286 -30.41 21.19 -18.97
C LYS A 286 -31.36 22.37 -19.00
N ASP A 287 -30.90 23.54 -18.57
CA ASP A 287 -31.66 24.77 -18.66
C ASP A 287 -31.77 25.22 -20.13
N ASP A 288 -30.70 25.05 -20.91
CA ASP A 288 -30.69 25.32 -22.36
C ASP A 288 -31.53 24.30 -23.17
N GLU A 289 -31.59 23.02 -22.76
CA GLU A 289 -32.46 21.99 -23.36
C GLU A 289 -33.94 22.11 -22.91
N GLY A 290 -34.22 22.86 -21.84
CA GLY A 290 -35.56 23.07 -21.29
C GLY A 290 -36.36 24.20 -21.96
N GLU A 291 -35.72 25.02 -22.79
CA GLU A 291 -36.37 26.16 -23.47
C GLU A 291 -36.88 25.84 -24.90
N GLU A 292 -36.78 24.59 -25.39
CA GLU A 292 -37.24 24.21 -26.75
C GLU A 292 -38.57 23.43 -26.82
N TYR A 293 -39.37 23.37 -25.74
CA TYR A 293 -40.67 22.68 -25.76
C TYR A 293 -41.77 23.38 -24.94
N GLU A 294 -42.09 24.64 -25.25
CA GLU A 294 -43.43 25.18 -24.98
C GLU A 294 -43.85 26.12 -26.12
N ASP A 295 -44.33 25.57 -27.25
CA ASP A 295 -45.21 26.33 -28.15
C ASP A 295 -46.01 25.42 -29.09
N VAL A 296 -47.10 24.81 -28.62
CA VAL A 296 -48.28 24.48 -29.45
C VAL A 296 -49.51 24.38 -28.55
N ASN A 297 -50.38 25.39 -28.59
CA ASN A 297 -51.81 25.26 -28.90
C ASN A 297 -52.51 26.63 -28.74
N GLU A 298 -52.70 27.31 -29.88
CA GLU A 298 -53.78 28.27 -30.06
C GLU A 298 -55.11 27.54 -29.90
N ASP A 299 -55.97 28.00 -28.99
CA ASP A 299 -57.41 27.79 -29.13
C ASP A 299 -58.13 29.15 -29.04
N THR A 300 -59.25 29.12 -29.73
CA THR A 300 -60.00 30.14 -30.44
C THR A 300 -60.66 31.21 -29.58
N GLY A 301 -60.84 32.38 -30.20
CA GLY A 301 -61.35 33.61 -29.58
C GLY A 301 -62.84 33.60 -29.22
N GLY A 302 -63.25 34.65 -28.50
CA GLY A 302 -64.66 34.93 -28.22
C GLY A 302 -64.89 35.91 -27.07
N GLU A 303 -64.96 37.19 -27.43
CA GLU A 303 -65.63 38.33 -26.79
C GLU A 303 -66.26 38.27 -25.37
N LYS A 304 -65.91 39.33 -24.62
CA LYS A 304 -66.75 40.31 -23.87
C LYS A 304 -67.41 39.97 -22.51
N GLU A 305 -67.10 40.92 -21.62
CA GLU A 305 -67.96 41.66 -20.68
C GLU A 305 -68.28 41.15 -19.27
N ASN A 306 -67.98 42.07 -18.35
CA ASN A 306 -68.74 42.53 -17.17
C ASN A 306 -68.82 41.65 -15.90
N ASP A 307 -68.03 42.12 -14.94
CA ASP A 307 -68.50 42.79 -13.70
C ASP A 307 -69.09 41.97 -12.54
N THR A 308 -68.66 42.41 -11.35
CA THR A 308 -69.25 42.22 -10.00
C THR A 308 -69.16 40.88 -9.25
N LYS A 309 -68.32 40.95 -8.21
CA LYS A 309 -68.62 40.71 -6.77
C LYS A 309 -69.15 39.36 -6.28
N LYS A 310 -68.39 38.90 -5.27
CA LYS A 310 -68.77 38.53 -3.90
C LYS A 310 -68.87 37.04 -3.56
N ASP A 311 -67.99 36.72 -2.62
CA ASP A 311 -68.24 36.04 -1.34
C ASP A 311 -68.64 34.56 -1.36
N LYS A 312 -67.83 33.81 -0.60
CA LYS A 312 -68.22 32.75 0.34
C LYS A 312 -68.60 31.40 -0.28
N ASP A 313 -68.37 30.26 0.35
CA ASP A 313 -67.77 29.88 1.62
C ASP A 313 -67.40 28.39 1.47
N GLU A 314 -66.39 27.98 2.24
CA GLU A 314 -66.28 26.72 3.00
C GLU A 314 -66.46 25.31 2.37
N ASP A 315 -65.54 24.45 2.83
CA ASP A 315 -65.73 23.06 3.24
C ASP A 315 -65.94 21.99 2.16
N LYS A 316 -64.89 21.22 1.85
CA LYS A 316 -64.34 20.10 2.65
C LYS A 316 -63.18 19.42 1.92
#